data_AF-A0AAN5CZE5-F1
#
_entry.id   AF-A0AAN5CZE5-F1
#
_cell.length_a   1.000
_cell.length_b   1.000
_cell.length_c   1.000
_cell.angle_alpha   90.00
_cell.angle_beta   90.00
_cell.angle_gamma   90.00
#
_symmetry.space_group_name_H-M   'P 1'
#
loop_
_entity.id
_entity.type
_entity.pdbx_description
1 polymer ?
#
loop_
_entity_poly.entity_id
_entity_poly.type
_entity_poly.pdbx_seq_one_letter_code
_entity_poly.pdbx_strand_id
1 'polypeptide(L)'
;ICMSRARVNSMRNEKKWQRKDSIHTELRCNIDPEILKRNVDAKTFFEDDQVKDNGSIFCKRENFDNLRRVIPTSKFNGIHIKFEDDCPQGGDDVRLCLLKTLGAHDMRSLPCVACCELLPIYDKYPLIDGIFFLTTLLRQGVPSVHLLFDGRPFYIQVLCVACLWSHWECRQCGDESFMGQSLILGTLYTFDVISIPQCCSPLCHDCNSPISVPPQLINYIKMGNYTLIHEGVTCPACGSTRDHLSRKMSHYNISRLDALSSALTVVDTTVSMTSPKLGTDITVDASIS
;
A
#
# COMPACT_ATOMS: atom_id res chain seq x y z
N ILE A 1 39.73 59.57 18.35
CA ILE A 1 39.17 59.22 17.03
C ILE A 1 39.00 57.71 17.01
N CYS A 2 37.77 57.26 17.30
CA CYS A 2 37.40 55.86 17.35
C CYS A 2 36.95 55.46 15.94
N MET A 3 37.67 54.55 15.27
CA MET A 3 37.31 54.08 13.93
C MET A 3 36.60 52.74 14.01
N SER A 4 35.30 52.79 13.75
CA SER A 4 34.37 51.67 13.67
C SER A 4 34.68 50.80 12.44
N ARG A 5 34.96 49.51 12.65
CA ARG A 5 34.95 48.51 11.56
C ARG A 5 33.53 48.04 11.32
N ALA A 6 33.01 48.36 10.12
CA ALA A 6 31.73 47.88 9.62
C ALA A 6 31.75 46.35 9.43
N ARG A 7 30.74 45.66 9.99
CA ARG A 7 30.44 44.26 9.63
C ARG A 7 29.52 44.26 8.41
N VAL A 8 29.97 43.62 7.34
CA VAL A 8 29.15 43.31 6.17
C VAL A 8 28.14 42.22 6.56
N ASN A 9 26.86 42.58 6.67
CA ASN A 9 25.77 41.61 6.82
C ASN A 9 25.49 40.97 5.46
N SER A 10 25.85 39.71 5.29
CA SER A 10 25.39 38.88 4.19
C SER A 10 23.90 38.55 4.40
N MET A 11 23.02 39.18 3.62
CA MET A 11 21.62 38.77 3.53
C MET A 11 21.53 37.42 2.82
N ARG A 12 21.61 36.32 3.58
CA ARG A 12 21.09 35.03 3.11
C ARG A 12 19.57 35.10 3.20
N ASN A 13 18.95 35.23 2.04
CA ASN A 13 17.51 35.08 1.86
C ASN A 13 17.14 33.61 2.06
N GLU A 14 17.06 33.17 3.31
CA GLU A 14 16.43 31.90 3.66
C GLU A 14 14.93 32.04 3.42
N LYS A 15 14.51 31.81 2.16
CA LYS A 15 13.15 31.38 1.87
C LYS A 15 12.97 30.00 2.48
N LYS A 16 12.84 29.98 3.81
CA LYS A 16 12.34 28.87 4.59
C LYS A 16 10.95 28.62 4.01
N TRP A 17 10.82 27.55 3.22
CA TRP A 17 9.52 27.01 2.88
C TRP A 17 8.81 26.77 4.20
N GLN A 18 7.94 27.69 4.57
CA GLN A 18 7.03 27.47 5.67
C GLN A 18 6.20 26.27 5.23
N ARG A 19 6.42 25.13 5.89
CA ARG A 19 5.46 24.03 5.87
C ARG A 19 4.18 24.65 6.41
N LYS A 20 3.32 25.06 5.47
CA LYS A 20 1.94 25.43 5.72
C LYS A 20 1.36 24.28 6.53
N ASP A 21 0.85 24.60 7.71
CA ASP A 21 0.42 23.66 8.73
C ASP A 21 -0.25 22.44 8.08
N SER A 22 0.36 21.28 8.31
CA SER A 22 -0.16 20.00 7.85
C SER A 22 -1.59 19.91 8.34
N ILE A 23 -2.56 19.94 7.42
CA ILE A 23 -3.91 19.44 7.69
C ILE A 23 -3.67 18.04 8.26
N HIS A 24 -3.84 17.89 9.56
CA HIS A 24 -3.56 16.64 10.25
C HIS A 24 -4.63 15.65 9.81
N THR A 25 -4.33 14.89 8.77
CA THR A 25 -5.23 13.83 8.31
C THR A 25 -5.37 12.83 9.45
N GLU A 26 -6.61 12.51 9.83
CA GLU A 26 -6.89 11.79 11.07
C GLU A 26 -7.68 10.52 10.80
N LEU A 27 -7.06 9.39 11.17
CA LEU A 27 -7.68 8.07 11.13
C LEU A 27 -8.35 7.81 12.48
N ARG A 28 -9.66 7.55 12.48
CA ARG A 28 -10.45 7.28 13.69
C ARG A 28 -11.22 5.97 13.57
N CYS A 29 -11.29 5.24 14.69
CA CYS A 29 -12.21 4.12 14.83
C CYS A 29 -13.65 4.65 14.79
N ASN A 30 -14.54 3.99 14.04
CA ASN A 30 -15.97 4.30 14.03
C ASN A 30 -16.76 3.07 14.46
N ILE A 31 -16.63 2.76 15.74
CA ILE A 31 -17.25 1.57 16.31
C ILE A 31 -18.61 1.99 16.86
N ASP A 32 -19.68 1.47 16.25
CA ASP A 32 -21.04 1.65 16.75
C ASP A 32 -21.14 1.08 18.19
N PRO A 33 -21.61 1.87 19.17
CA PRO A 33 -21.82 1.40 20.54
C PRO A 33 -22.65 0.11 20.64
N GLU A 34 -23.60 -0.11 19.72
CA GLU A 34 -24.43 -1.33 19.68
C GLU A 34 -23.65 -2.55 19.20
N ILE A 35 -22.56 -2.37 18.44
CA ILE A 35 -21.64 -3.45 18.08
C ILE A 35 -20.84 -3.87 19.32
N LEU A 36 -20.32 -2.89 20.09
CA LEU A 36 -19.60 -3.17 21.34
C LEU A 36 -20.49 -3.90 22.33
N LYS A 37 -21.72 -3.42 22.51
CA LYS A 37 -22.71 -4.05 23.39
C LYS A 37 -23.03 -5.49 22.96
N ARG A 38 -23.27 -5.71 21.66
CA ARG A 38 -23.45 -7.06 21.12
C ARG A 38 -22.24 -7.96 21.37
N ASN A 39 -21.01 -7.48 21.26
CA ASN A 39 -19.84 -8.33 21.52
C ASN A 39 -19.72 -8.71 22.99
N VAL A 40 -20.05 -7.79 23.90
CA VAL A 40 -20.11 -8.07 25.34
C VAL A 40 -21.20 -9.09 25.64
N ASP A 41 -22.36 -8.97 24.99
CA ASP A 41 -23.54 -9.81 25.27
C ASP A 41 -23.52 -11.16 24.52
N ALA A 42 -22.93 -11.23 23.33
CA ALA A 42 -23.03 -12.37 22.41
C ALA A 42 -21.83 -13.33 22.46
N LYS A 43 -20.73 -12.97 23.12
CA LYS A 43 -19.54 -13.83 23.16
C LYS A 43 -19.02 -14.07 24.56
N THR A 44 -18.86 -15.37 24.78
CA THR A 44 -17.89 -16.05 25.60
C THR A 44 -16.44 -15.69 25.19
N PHE A 45 -16.13 -14.39 25.10
CA PHE A 45 -14.80 -13.86 24.75
C PHE A 45 -13.70 -14.42 25.66
N PHE A 46 -14.05 -14.67 26.93
CA PHE A 46 -13.19 -15.33 27.91
C PHE A 46 -13.16 -16.85 27.80
N GLU A 47 -14.09 -17.48 27.07
CA GLU A 47 -14.06 -18.91 26.78
C GLU A 47 -13.35 -19.23 25.46
N ASP A 48 -13.04 -18.22 24.65
CA ASP A 48 -12.28 -18.36 23.43
C ASP A 48 -10.83 -18.76 23.75
N ASP A 49 -10.45 -19.99 23.39
CA ASP A 49 -9.15 -20.55 23.77
C ASP A 49 -7.97 -19.72 23.23
N GLN A 50 -8.12 -19.13 22.04
CA GLN A 50 -7.09 -18.26 21.51
C GLN A 50 -6.91 -17.03 22.40
N VAL A 51 -8.00 -16.36 22.76
CA VAL A 51 -7.96 -15.18 23.64
C VAL A 51 -7.39 -15.54 25.02
N LYS A 52 -7.70 -16.72 25.56
CA LYS A 52 -7.08 -17.20 26.81
C LYS A 52 -5.57 -17.37 26.67
N ASP A 53 -5.12 -17.93 25.56
CA ASP A 53 -3.71 -18.26 25.34
C ASP A 53 -2.86 -17.02 25.03
N ASN A 54 -3.38 -16.08 24.25
CA ASN A 54 -2.61 -14.97 23.70
C ASN A 54 -3.12 -13.56 24.08
N GLY A 55 -4.26 -13.45 24.77
CA GLY A 55 -4.91 -12.19 25.15
C GLY A 55 -5.56 -11.43 23.99
N SER A 56 -5.73 -12.04 22.81
CA SER A 56 -6.13 -11.36 21.57
C SER A 56 -6.90 -12.28 20.60
N ILE A 57 -7.94 -11.75 19.95
CA ILE A 57 -8.63 -12.49 18.87
C ILE A 57 -7.78 -12.62 17.59
N PHE A 58 -6.64 -11.92 17.53
CA PHE A 58 -5.73 -11.94 16.39
C PHE A 58 -4.60 -12.94 16.60
N CYS A 59 -4.15 -13.55 15.50
CA CYS A 59 -3.10 -14.56 15.54
C CYS A 59 -1.74 -13.94 15.84
N LYS A 60 -0.88 -14.67 16.56
CA LYS A 60 0.55 -14.35 16.61
C LYS A 60 1.19 -14.80 15.30
N ARG A 61 2.09 -13.98 14.76
CA ARG A 61 2.84 -14.34 13.56
C ARG A 61 4.08 -15.16 13.94
N GLU A 62 4.12 -16.41 13.48
CA GLU A 62 5.26 -17.31 13.73
C GLU A 62 6.35 -17.21 12.65
N ASN A 63 5.95 -17.02 11.39
CA ASN A 63 6.85 -16.94 10.25
C ASN A 63 6.28 -16.03 9.14
N PHE A 64 7.04 -15.92 8.04
CA PHE A 64 6.70 -15.11 6.87
C PHE A 64 6.71 -15.94 5.59
N ASP A 65 6.44 -17.24 5.68
CA ASP A 65 6.69 -18.17 4.58
C ASP A 65 5.79 -17.88 3.37
N ASN A 66 4.54 -17.47 3.61
CA ASN A 66 3.63 -17.02 2.55
C ASN A 66 4.19 -15.82 1.77
N LEU A 67 4.72 -14.82 2.49
CA LEU A 67 5.35 -13.66 1.87
C LEU A 67 6.61 -14.08 1.10
N ARG A 68 7.45 -14.95 1.69
CA ARG A 68 8.71 -15.43 1.06
C ARG A 68 8.47 -16.26 -0.20
N ARG A 69 7.34 -16.95 -0.31
CA ARG A 69 6.98 -17.73 -1.52
C ARG A 69 6.63 -16.85 -2.72
N VAL A 70 6.13 -15.63 -2.48
CA VAL A 70 5.62 -14.74 -3.54
C VAL A 70 6.60 -13.63 -3.85
N ILE A 71 7.25 -13.07 -2.83
CA ILE A 71 8.09 -11.89 -2.98
C ILE A 71 9.53 -12.29 -3.31
N PRO A 72 10.15 -11.69 -4.34
CA PRO A 72 11.58 -11.87 -4.59
C PRO A 72 12.43 -11.51 -3.37
N THR A 73 13.50 -12.26 -3.11
CA THR A 73 14.38 -12.02 -1.95
C THR A 73 14.92 -10.58 -1.90
N SER A 74 15.17 -9.96 -3.06
CA SER A 74 15.62 -8.56 -3.16
C SER A 74 14.59 -7.53 -2.67
N LYS A 75 13.31 -7.88 -2.59
CA LYS A 75 12.22 -7.05 -2.06
C LYS A 75 11.76 -7.49 -0.67
N PHE A 76 12.41 -8.46 -0.04
CA PHE A 76 12.09 -8.89 1.31
C PHE A 76 12.88 -8.07 2.35
N ASN A 77 12.51 -6.79 2.53
CA ASN A 77 13.20 -5.85 3.43
C ASN A 77 12.28 -4.69 3.85
N GLY A 78 12.73 -3.89 4.83
CA GLY A 78 11.98 -2.76 5.41
C GLY A 78 11.62 -1.62 4.45
N ILE A 79 12.17 -1.61 3.23
CA ILE A 79 11.78 -0.63 2.19
C ILE A 79 10.47 -1.03 1.52
N HIS A 80 10.22 -2.34 1.39
CA HIS A 80 9.09 -2.88 0.64
C HIS A 80 8.04 -3.53 1.54
N ILE A 81 8.40 -3.86 2.78
CA ILE A 81 7.54 -4.52 3.75
C ILE A 81 7.64 -3.75 5.06
N LYS A 82 6.50 -3.32 5.59
CA LYS A 82 6.44 -2.70 6.91
C LYS A 82 6.57 -3.77 7.98
N PHE A 83 7.66 -3.75 8.74
CA PHE A 83 7.87 -4.58 9.91
C PHE A 83 7.59 -3.79 11.22
N GLU A 84 7.49 -4.49 12.35
CA GLU A 84 7.28 -3.87 13.68
C GLU A 84 8.38 -2.89 14.06
N ASP A 85 9.64 -3.27 13.84
CA ASP A 85 10.81 -2.52 14.34
C ASP A 85 11.07 -1.21 13.58
N ASP A 86 10.36 -0.96 12.48
CA ASP A 86 10.53 0.22 11.61
C ASP A 86 9.61 1.41 12.01
N CYS A 87 8.84 1.31 13.09
CA CYS A 87 7.89 2.37 13.50
C CYS A 87 8.43 3.30 14.60
N PRO A 88 8.84 4.56 14.29
CA PRO A 88 8.78 5.64 15.28
C PRO A 88 7.32 5.89 15.70
N GLN A 89 7.13 6.48 16.88
CA GLN A 89 5.90 6.59 17.71
C GLN A 89 4.51 6.80 17.04
N GLY A 90 4.37 7.09 15.74
CA GLY A 90 3.08 7.25 15.04
C GLY A 90 2.60 6.03 14.21
N GLY A 91 3.46 5.04 13.94
CA GLY A 91 3.05 3.88 13.15
C GLY A 91 2.17 2.87 13.90
N ASP A 92 2.15 2.99 15.23
CA ASP A 92 1.35 2.16 16.13
C ASP A 92 -0.13 2.58 16.14
N ASP A 93 -0.43 3.87 15.98
CA ASP A 93 -1.82 4.36 15.99
C ASP A 93 -2.66 3.76 14.86
N VAL A 94 -2.09 3.63 13.66
CA VAL A 94 -2.76 2.97 12.52
C VAL A 94 -2.99 1.49 12.82
N ARG A 95 -2.00 0.81 13.42
CA ARG A 95 -2.08 -0.60 13.81
C ARG A 95 -3.22 -0.80 14.81
N LEU A 96 -3.18 -0.03 15.89
CA LEU A 96 -4.16 -0.05 16.96
C LEU A 96 -5.56 0.31 16.44
N CYS A 97 -5.66 1.29 15.53
CA CYS A 97 -6.93 1.66 14.91
C CYS A 97 -7.51 0.49 14.10
N LEU A 98 -6.71 -0.16 13.26
CA LEU A 98 -7.17 -1.32 12.48
C LEU A 98 -7.58 -2.47 13.39
N LEU A 99 -6.75 -2.84 14.36
CA LEU A 99 -7.02 -3.95 15.27
C LEU A 99 -8.25 -3.68 16.17
N LYS A 100 -8.43 -2.45 16.67
CA LYS A 100 -9.63 -2.07 17.44
C LYS A 100 -10.89 -2.16 16.60
N THR A 101 -10.86 -1.61 15.38
CA THR A 101 -12.00 -1.67 14.47
C THR A 101 -12.32 -3.12 14.10
N LEU A 102 -11.34 -3.89 13.62
CA LEU A 102 -11.55 -5.29 13.21
C LEU A 102 -11.98 -6.15 14.40
N GLY A 103 -11.41 -5.91 15.58
CA GLY A 103 -11.74 -6.62 16.81
C GLY A 103 -13.16 -6.34 17.29
N ALA A 104 -13.59 -5.09 17.21
CA ALA A 104 -14.97 -4.73 17.47
C ALA A 104 -15.95 -5.33 16.46
N HIS A 105 -15.53 -5.65 15.25
CA HIS A 105 -16.35 -6.37 14.27
C HIS A 105 -16.17 -7.89 14.32
N ASP A 106 -15.41 -8.43 15.30
CA ASP A 106 -15.09 -9.85 15.43
C ASP A 106 -14.42 -10.45 14.17
N MET A 107 -13.64 -9.63 13.49
CA MET A 107 -13.00 -9.99 12.23
C MET A 107 -11.61 -10.55 12.47
N ARG A 108 -11.47 -11.88 12.48
CA ARG A 108 -10.18 -12.57 12.58
C ARG A 108 -9.45 -12.71 11.25
N SER A 109 -10.17 -12.58 10.15
CA SER A 109 -9.65 -12.61 8.79
C SER A 109 -10.47 -11.71 7.87
N LEU A 110 -9.89 -11.32 6.73
CA LEU A 110 -10.59 -10.61 5.67
C LEU A 110 -10.33 -11.27 4.31
N PRO A 111 -11.33 -11.37 3.42
CA PRO A 111 -11.14 -11.90 2.09
C PRO A 111 -10.40 -10.90 1.20
N CYS A 112 -9.41 -11.37 0.45
CA CYS A 112 -8.80 -10.61 -0.64
C CYS A 112 -9.88 -10.21 -1.64
N VAL A 113 -9.97 -8.92 -1.97
CA VAL A 113 -11.00 -8.42 -2.90
C VAL A 113 -10.84 -8.95 -4.33
N ALA A 114 -9.66 -9.47 -4.67
CA ALA A 114 -9.33 -9.99 -5.99
C ALA A 114 -9.60 -11.50 -6.11
N CYS A 115 -9.15 -12.30 -5.14
CA CYS A 115 -9.22 -13.77 -5.21
C CYS A 115 -10.09 -14.42 -4.11
N CYS A 116 -10.73 -13.63 -3.25
CA CYS A 116 -11.57 -14.05 -2.14
C CYS A 116 -10.89 -14.95 -1.07
N GLU A 117 -9.59 -15.18 -1.18
CA GLU A 117 -8.80 -15.92 -0.20
C GLU A 117 -8.85 -15.20 1.16
N LEU A 118 -9.16 -15.92 2.23
CA LEU A 118 -9.24 -15.36 3.58
C LEU A 118 -7.83 -15.17 4.15
N LEU A 119 -7.47 -13.91 4.45
CA LEU A 119 -6.21 -13.56 5.06
C LEU A 119 -6.37 -13.46 6.57
N PRO A 120 -5.62 -14.27 7.37
CA PRO A 120 -5.61 -14.10 8.82
C PRO A 120 -5.04 -12.73 9.19
N ILE A 121 -5.63 -12.13 10.22
CA ILE A 121 -5.15 -10.87 10.79
C ILE A 121 -4.22 -11.18 11.98
N TYR A 122 -3.02 -10.62 11.93
CA TYR A 122 -2.00 -10.76 12.96
C TYR A 122 -2.00 -9.56 13.91
N ASP A 123 -1.50 -9.75 15.12
CA ASP A 123 -1.39 -8.71 16.15
C ASP A 123 -0.23 -7.70 15.90
N LYS A 124 0.73 -8.10 15.06
CA LYS A 124 1.95 -7.37 14.73
C LYS A 124 2.13 -7.21 13.23
N TYR A 125 2.85 -6.16 12.82
CA TYR A 125 3.15 -5.92 11.42
C TYR A 125 4.00 -7.05 10.79
N PRO A 126 3.77 -7.39 9.51
CA PRO A 126 2.60 -7.06 8.69
C PRO A 126 1.32 -7.69 9.27
N LEU A 127 0.27 -6.88 9.44
CA LEU A 127 -0.99 -7.33 10.02
C LEU A 127 -1.73 -8.35 9.14
N ILE A 128 -1.41 -8.42 7.84
CA ILE A 128 -1.86 -9.44 6.90
C ILE A 128 -0.73 -9.71 5.89
N ASP A 129 -0.81 -10.83 5.18
CA ASP A 129 0.09 -11.12 4.05
C ASP A 129 -0.35 -10.37 2.78
N GLY A 130 -0.31 -9.04 2.84
CA GLY A 130 -0.87 -8.16 1.81
C GLY A 130 -0.87 -6.68 2.22
N ILE A 131 -1.84 -5.93 1.71
CA ILE A 131 -2.08 -4.53 2.09
C ILE A 131 -3.53 -4.31 2.49
N PHE A 132 -3.73 -3.36 3.41
CA PHE A 132 -5.03 -2.74 3.60
C PHE A 132 -5.14 -1.50 2.71
N PHE A 133 -6.34 -1.22 2.25
CA PHE A 133 -6.65 0.05 1.62
C PHE A 133 -8.07 0.50 1.92
N LEU A 134 -8.29 1.81 1.84
CA LEU A 134 -9.57 2.44 2.05
C LEU A 134 -10.30 2.65 0.72
N THR A 135 -11.60 2.42 0.73
CA THR A 135 -12.45 2.72 -0.42
C THR A 135 -13.84 3.16 0.02
N THR A 136 -14.46 4.02 -0.79
CA THR A 136 -15.87 4.40 -0.69
C THR A 136 -16.79 3.34 -1.30
N LEU A 137 -16.25 2.41 -2.09
CA LEU A 137 -17.02 1.36 -2.74
C LEU A 137 -17.19 0.12 -1.84
N LEU A 138 -18.43 -0.15 -1.48
CA LEU A 138 -18.79 -1.44 -0.91
C LEU A 138 -18.66 -2.53 -2.00
N ARG A 139 -17.88 -3.57 -1.72
CA ARG A 139 -17.66 -4.69 -2.65
C ARG A 139 -18.51 -5.88 -2.20
N GLN A 140 -19.27 -6.46 -3.13
CA GLN A 140 -20.12 -7.62 -2.84
C GLN A 140 -19.28 -8.79 -2.34
N GLY A 141 -19.80 -9.53 -1.35
CA GLY A 141 -19.12 -10.70 -0.79
C GLY A 141 -17.97 -10.38 0.18
N VAL A 142 -17.70 -9.11 0.47
CA VAL A 142 -16.72 -8.69 1.47
C VAL A 142 -17.43 -8.13 2.70
N PRO A 143 -16.99 -8.45 3.93
CA PRO A 143 -17.50 -7.86 5.15
C PRO A 143 -17.48 -6.32 5.12
N SER A 144 -18.60 -5.72 5.53
CA SER A 144 -18.77 -4.26 5.56
C SER A 144 -18.18 -3.68 6.84
N VAL A 145 -16.85 -3.66 6.93
CA VAL A 145 -16.12 -3.00 8.04
C VAL A 145 -15.64 -1.64 7.55
N HIS A 146 -15.91 -0.59 8.33
CA HIS A 146 -15.54 0.76 7.96
C HIS A 146 -14.77 1.47 9.09
N LEU A 147 -14.01 2.49 8.71
CA LEU A 147 -13.37 3.43 9.62
C LEU A 147 -13.65 4.87 9.17
N LEU A 148 -13.36 5.85 10.02
CA LEU A 148 -13.42 7.25 9.64
C LEU A 148 -12.02 7.73 9.26
N PHE A 149 -11.91 8.30 8.06
CA PHE A 149 -10.71 9.00 7.62
C PHE A 149 -11.13 10.43 7.26
N ASP A 150 -10.55 11.42 7.94
CA ASP A 150 -10.93 12.83 7.83
C ASP A 150 -12.45 13.07 8.01
N GLY A 151 -13.04 12.35 8.96
CA GLY A 151 -14.47 12.44 9.29
C GLY A 151 -15.41 11.80 8.27
N ARG A 152 -14.88 11.14 7.24
CA ARG A 152 -15.69 10.41 6.22
C ARG A 152 -15.54 8.91 6.39
N PRO A 153 -16.63 8.13 6.22
CA PRO A 153 -16.57 6.68 6.35
C PRO A 153 -15.93 6.05 5.11
N PHE A 154 -15.01 5.11 5.33
CA PHE A 154 -14.40 4.29 4.28
C PHE A 154 -14.42 2.83 4.68
N TYR A 155 -14.67 1.95 3.71
CA TYR A 155 -14.55 0.52 3.88
C TYR A 155 -13.08 0.10 3.91
N ILE A 156 -12.76 -0.77 4.85
CA ILE A 156 -11.45 -1.44 4.91
C ILE A 156 -11.51 -2.61 3.94
N GLN A 157 -10.56 -2.66 3.00
CA GLN A 157 -10.43 -3.74 2.04
C GLN A 157 -8.99 -4.25 2.02
N VAL A 158 -8.80 -5.48 1.53
CA VAL A 158 -7.47 -6.11 1.49
C VAL A 158 -7.15 -6.69 0.12
N LEU A 159 -5.88 -6.57 -0.28
CA LEU A 159 -5.30 -7.31 -1.39
C LEU A 159 -4.18 -8.20 -0.85
N CYS A 160 -4.24 -9.50 -1.14
CA CYS A 160 -3.18 -10.42 -0.77
C CYS A 160 -1.92 -10.21 -1.61
N VAL A 161 -0.78 -10.61 -1.06
CA VAL A 161 0.52 -10.52 -1.74
C VAL A 161 0.52 -11.21 -3.10
N ALA A 162 -0.15 -12.36 -3.24
CA ALA A 162 -0.24 -13.08 -4.52
C ALA A 162 -0.95 -12.24 -5.59
N CYS A 163 -2.04 -11.55 -5.24
CA CYS A 163 -2.75 -10.68 -6.19
C CYS A 163 -1.95 -9.41 -6.50
N LEU A 164 -1.22 -8.84 -5.54
CA LEU A 164 -0.34 -7.69 -5.78
C LEU A 164 0.81 -8.00 -6.75
N TRP A 165 1.26 -9.26 -6.76
CA TRP A 165 2.30 -9.78 -7.67
C TRP A 165 1.74 -10.46 -8.93
N SER A 166 0.44 -10.40 -9.18
CA SER A 166 -0.17 -10.94 -10.40
C SER A 166 -0.10 -9.93 -11.55
N HIS A 167 -0.34 -10.39 -12.79
CA HIS A 167 -0.63 -9.49 -13.91
C HIS A 167 -2.09 -9.04 -13.86
N TRP A 168 -2.30 -7.76 -14.09
CA TRP A 168 -3.60 -7.11 -14.06
C TRP A 168 -3.81 -6.39 -15.37
N GLU A 169 -4.80 -6.81 -16.12
CA GLU A 169 -5.13 -6.24 -17.43
C GLU A 169 -6.49 -5.57 -17.37
N CYS A 170 -6.58 -4.33 -17.86
CA CYS A 170 -7.85 -3.65 -18.00
C CYS A 170 -8.75 -4.38 -19.02
N ARG A 171 -9.95 -4.82 -18.62
CA ARG A 171 -10.90 -5.49 -19.52
C ARG A 171 -11.39 -4.62 -20.68
N GLN A 172 -11.27 -3.30 -20.55
CA GLN A 172 -11.79 -2.36 -21.53
C GLN A 172 -10.76 -1.97 -22.60
N CYS A 173 -9.48 -1.84 -22.25
CA CYS A 173 -8.43 -1.41 -23.19
C CYS A 173 -7.21 -2.33 -23.28
N GLY A 174 -7.12 -3.36 -22.44
CA GLY A 174 -5.99 -4.30 -22.43
C GLY A 174 -4.72 -3.77 -21.77
N ASP A 175 -4.76 -2.59 -21.15
CA ASP A 175 -3.58 -1.99 -20.52
C ASP A 175 -3.22 -2.67 -19.19
N GLU A 176 -1.94 -3.01 -19.03
CA GLU A 176 -1.35 -3.61 -17.83
C GLU A 176 -0.76 -2.57 -16.86
N SER A 177 -1.56 -1.60 -16.42
CA SER A 177 -1.06 -0.45 -15.65
C SER A 177 -1.11 -0.59 -14.12
N PHE A 178 -1.67 -1.67 -13.57
CA PHE A 178 -1.67 -1.86 -12.11
C PHE A 178 -0.32 -2.40 -11.60
N MET A 179 0.47 -1.52 -11.00
CA MET A 179 1.79 -1.84 -10.44
C MET A 179 1.71 -2.22 -8.95
N GLY A 180 0.99 -3.30 -8.62
CA GLY A 180 0.82 -3.75 -7.23
C GLY A 180 2.14 -4.03 -6.50
N GLN A 181 3.14 -4.56 -7.20
CA GLN A 181 4.49 -4.85 -6.71
C GLN A 181 5.34 -3.64 -6.27
N SER A 182 4.83 -2.43 -6.49
CA SER A 182 5.47 -1.16 -6.05
C SER A 182 4.88 -0.65 -4.74
N LEU A 183 3.82 -1.29 -4.23
CA LEU A 183 3.21 -0.94 -2.94
C LEU A 183 4.00 -1.57 -1.79
N ILE A 184 4.04 -0.87 -0.65
CA ILE A 184 4.66 -1.34 0.59
C ILE A 184 3.68 -2.29 1.27
N LEU A 185 4.10 -3.52 1.52
CA LEU A 185 3.31 -4.53 2.20
C LEU A 185 3.15 -4.24 3.70
N GLY A 186 2.06 -4.73 4.29
CA GLY A 186 1.80 -4.55 5.72
C GLY A 186 1.37 -3.15 6.11
N THR A 187 1.09 -2.27 5.15
CA THR A 187 0.61 -0.90 5.40
C THR A 187 -0.89 -0.74 5.13
N LEU A 188 -1.41 0.42 5.51
CA LEU A 188 -2.73 0.92 5.14
C LEU A 188 -2.59 2.06 4.14
N TYR A 189 -3.23 1.93 2.98
CA TYR A 189 -3.40 3.01 2.01
C TYR A 189 -4.72 3.73 2.23
N THR A 190 -4.69 5.06 2.33
CA THR A 190 -5.89 5.88 2.56
C THR A 190 -6.66 6.24 1.28
N PHE A 191 -6.45 5.47 0.22
CA PHE A 191 -7.07 5.63 -1.08
C PHE A 191 -7.31 4.28 -1.75
N ASP A 192 -8.23 4.22 -2.72
CA ASP A 192 -8.54 2.98 -3.45
C ASP A 192 -7.41 2.63 -4.43
N VAL A 193 -6.55 1.69 -4.01
CA VAL A 193 -5.36 1.29 -4.77
C VAL A 193 -5.69 0.68 -6.13
N ILE A 194 -6.83 -0.01 -6.25
CA ILE A 194 -7.29 -0.65 -7.49
C ILE A 194 -7.71 0.40 -8.54
N SER A 195 -7.95 1.62 -8.08
CA SER A 195 -8.38 2.75 -8.89
C SER A 195 -7.22 3.68 -9.27
N ILE A 196 -5.99 3.40 -8.83
CA ILE A 196 -4.79 4.14 -9.27
C ILE A 196 -4.60 4.08 -10.79
N PRO A 197 -4.77 2.92 -11.47
CA PRO A 197 -4.63 2.88 -12.92
C PRO A 197 -5.72 3.71 -13.60
N GLN A 198 -5.30 4.62 -14.48
CA GLN A 198 -6.18 5.53 -15.24
C GLN A 198 -5.99 5.31 -16.74
N CYS A 199 -6.11 4.06 -17.17
CA CYS A 199 -5.86 3.61 -18.54
C CYS A 199 -6.98 3.93 -19.54
N CYS A 200 -8.22 3.98 -19.07
CA CYS A 200 -9.39 4.29 -19.89
C CYS A 200 -10.37 5.19 -19.12
N SER A 201 -11.27 5.87 -19.85
CA SER A 201 -12.30 6.71 -19.23
C SER A 201 -13.15 5.90 -18.25
N PRO A 202 -13.39 6.40 -17.02
CA PRO A 202 -14.28 5.73 -16.08
C PRO A 202 -15.72 5.73 -16.60
N LEU A 203 -16.49 4.73 -16.18
CA LEU A 203 -17.91 4.60 -16.52
C LEU A 203 -18.77 5.02 -15.34
N CYS A 204 -19.88 5.69 -15.61
CA CYS A 204 -20.88 6.04 -14.61
C CYS A 204 -21.39 4.78 -13.90
N HIS A 205 -21.42 4.78 -12.58
CA HIS A 205 -21.90 3.62 -11.80
C HIS A 205 -23.40 3.35 -11.95
N ASP A 206 -24.18 4.33 -12.42
CA ASP A 206 -25.64 4.24 -12.55
C ASP A 206 -26.10 3.94 -13.99
N CYS A 207 -25.49 4.57 -14.99
CA CYS A 207 -25.93 4.44 -16.39
C CYS A 207 -24.86 3.85 -17.34
N ASN A 208 -23.68 3.48 -16.83
CA ASN A 208 -22.53 3.00 -17.60
C ASN A 208 -22.02 3.93 -18.72
N SER A 209 -22.52 5.16 -18.82
CA SER A 209 -22.01 6.14 -19.79
C SER A 209 -20.60 6.61 -19.40
N PRO A 210 -19.69 6.86 -20.37
CA PRO A 210 -18.36 7.38 -20.08
C PRO A 210 -18.40 8.72 -19.32
N ILE A 211 -17.55 8.84 -18.31
CA ILE A 211 -17.37 10.07 -17.54
C ILE A 211 -16.24 10.88 -18.17
N SER A 212 -16.54 12.13 -18.53
CA SER A 212 -15.52 13.10 -18.92
C SER A 212 -14.85 13.64 -17.66
N VAL A 213 -13.60 13.23 -17.44
CA VAL A 213 -12.81 13.66 -16.28
C VAL A 213 -11.95 14.86 -16.70
N PRO A 214 -11.96 15.98 -15.94
CA PRO A 214 -11.12 17.13 -16.25
C PRO A 214 -9.63 16.75 -16.34
N PRO A 215 -8.88 17.21 -17.36
CA PRO A 215 -7.46 16.89 -17.50
C PRO A 215 -6.61 17.30 -16.29
N GLN A 216 -6.97 18.38 -15.61
CA GLN A 216 -6.25 18.81 -14.40
C GLN A 216 -6.36 17.75 -13.28
N LEU A 217 -7.56 17.19 -13.09
CA LEU A 217 -7.81 16.15 -12.09
C LEU A 217 -6.99 14.89 -12.38
N ILE A 218 -6.97 14.45 -13.64
CA ILE A 218 -6.13 13.31 -14.07
C ILE A 218 -4.65 13.58 -13.77
N ASN A 219 -4.16 14.78 -14.05
CA ASN A 219 -2.77 15.13 -13.82
C ASN A 219 -2.42 15.12 -12.32
N TYR A 220 -3.28 15.64 -11.45
CA TYR A 220 -3.05 15.58 -10.01
C TYR A 220 -3.00 14.14 -9.48
N ILE A 221 -3.88 13.27 -9.97
CA ILE A 221 -3.86 11.84 -9.62
C ILE A 221 -2.55 11.19 -10.08
N LYS A 222 -2.10 11.45 -11.31
CA LYS A 222 -0.82 10.94 -11.83
C LYS A 222 0.39 11.46 -11.07
N MET A 223 0.30 12.64 -10.47
CA MET A 223 1.33 13.20 -9.59
C MET A 223 1.28 12.65 -8.15
N GLY A 224 0.40 11.68 -7.87
CA GLY A 224 0.31 10.97 -6.59
C GLY A 224 -0.79 11.47 -5.66
N ASN A 225 -1.65 12.40 -6.09
CA ASN A 225 -2.78 12.87 -5.28
C ASN A 225 -3.98 11.91 -5.40
N TYR A 226 -3.84 10.71 -4.85
CA TYR A 226 -4.82 9.63 -4.99
C TYR A 226 -6.09 9.82 -4.14
N THR A 227 -6.11 10.73 -3.17
CA THR A 227 -7.32 11.05 -2.39
C THR A 227 -8.43 11.60 -3.29
N LEU A 228 -8.06 12.21 -4.42
CA LEU A 228 -8.97 12.74 -5.42
C LEU A 228 -9.80 11.65 -6.14
N ILE A 229 -9.41 10.38 -6.06
CA ILE A 229 -10.20 9.25 -6.60
C ILE A 229 -11.59 9.19 -5.95
N HIS A 230 -11.71 9.63 -4.70
CA HIS A 230 -12.97 9.63 -3.96
C HIS A 230 -13.81 10.89 -4.20
N GLU A 231 -13.37 11.81 -5.05
CA GLU A 231 -14.15 13.01 -5.35
C GLU A 231 -15.37 12.67 -6.21
N GLY A 232 -16.50 13.30 -5.84
CA GLY A 232 -17.75 13.15 -6.58
C GLY A 232 -17.67 13.86 -7.92
N VAL A 233 -17.84 13.11 -9.01
CA VAL A 233 -17.96 13.65 -10.37
C VAL A 233 -19.42 13.51 -10.81
N THR A 234 -19.99 14.56 -11.39
CA THR A 234 -21.36 14.51 -11.92
C THR A 234 -21.35 13.88 -13.31
N CYS A 235 -22.17 12.85 -13.52
CA CYS A 235 -22.33 12.23 -14.82
C CYS A 235 -23.09 13.17 -15.77
N PRO A 236 -22.55 13.52 -16.94
CA PRO A 236 -23.24 14.39 -17.89
C PRO A 236 -24.44 13.73 -18.57
N ALA A 237 -24.51 12.39 -18.57
CA ALA A 237 -25.59 11.64 -19.23
C ALA A 237 -26.82 11.47 -18.33
N CYS A 238 -26.65 11.15 -17.05
CA CYS A 238 -27.78 10.88 -16.13
C CYS A 238 -27.86 11.83 -14.92
N GLY A 239 -26.89 12.72 -14.72
CA GLY A 239 -26.88 13.69 -13.62
C GLY A 239 -26.43 13.13 -12.26
N SER A 240 -26.10 11.85 -12.13
CA SER A 240 -25.65 11.26 -10.87
C SER A 240 -24.27 11.78 -10.44
N THR A 241 -24.14 12.30 -9.22
CA THR A 241 -22.85 12.68 -8.63
C THR A 241 -22.37 11.58 -7.69
N ARG A 242 -21.28 10.89 -8.05
CA ARG A 242 -20.64 9.82 -7.26
C ARG A 242 -19.14 9.77 -7.52
N ASP A 243 -18.42 8.95 -6.78
CA ASP A 243 -17.00 8.64 -6.93
C ASP A 243 -16.74 7.74 -8.15
N HIS A 244 -17.08 8.22 -9.36
CA HIS A 244 -16.98 7.42 -10.59
C HIS A 244 -15.53 7.04 -10.94
N LEU A 245 -14.53 7.70 -10.36
CA LEU A 245 -13.12 7.37 -10.55
C LEU A 245 -12.73 6.07 -9.82
N SER A 246 -13.50 5.66 -8.81
CA SER A 246 -13.33 4.39 -8.13
C SER A 246 -13.69 3.22 -9.07
N ARG A 247 -12.76 2.30 -9.28
CA ARG A 247 -12.90 1.13 -10.15
C ARG A 247 -13.34 -0.11 -9.37
N LYS A 248 -14.28 -0.86 -9.95
CA LYS A 248 -14.70 -2.18 -9.46
C LYS A 248 -13.66 -3.24 -9.83
N MET A 249 -13.60 -4.32 -9.05
CA MET A 249 -12.69 -5.44 -9.35
C MET A 249 -13.02 -6.09 -10.70
N SER A 250 -14.29 -6.11 -11.09
CA SER A 250 -14.75 -6.59 -12.39
C SER A 250 -14.20 -5.81 -13.59
N HIS A 251 -13.46 -4.71 -13.37
CA HIS A 251 -12.79 -3.95 -14.42
C HIS A 251 -11.49 -4.60 -14.89
N TYR A 252 -10.91 -5.52 -14.11
CA TYR A 252 -9.63 -6.14 -14.43
C TYR A 252 -9.76 -7.65 -14.64
N ASN A 253 -8.95 -8.18 -15.53
CA ASN A 253 -8.57 -9.59 -15.55
C ASN A 253 -7.29 -9.75 -14.74
N ILE A 254 -7.26 -10.76 -13.87
CA ILE A 254 -6.09 -11.06 -13.06
C ILE A 254 -5.61 -12.45 -13.45
N SER A 255 -4.38 -12.52 -13.94
CA SER A 255 -3.67 -13.76 -14.18
C SER A 255 -2.51 -13.84 -13.19
N ARG A 256 -2.56 -14.85 -12.32
CA ARG A 256 -1.41 -15.15 -11.46
C ARG A 256 -0.22 -15.45 -12.35
N LEU A 257 0.95 -14.93 -12.02
CA LEU A 257 2.16 -15.55 -12.52
C LEU A 257 2.17 -16.96 -11.94
N ASP A 258 1.82 -17.94 -12.76
CA ASP A 258 2.20 -19.30 -12.46
C ASP A 258 3.70 -19.25 -12.17
N ALA A 259 4.11 -19.95 -11.11
CA ALA A 259 5.52 -20.13 -10.79
C ALA A 259 6.17 -20.92 -11.94
N LEU A 260 6.41 -20.27 -13.07
CA LEU A 260 7.13 -20.83 -14.18
C LEU A 260 8.57 -20.89 -13.72
N SER A 261 8.93 -22.08 -13.25
CA SER A 261 10.21 -22.74 -13.42
C SER A 261 11.38 -21.78 -13.58
N SER A 262 12.18 -21.65 -12.52
CA SER A 262 13.55 -21.18 -12.58
C SER A 262 14.42 -22.16 -13.39
N ALA A 263 14.07 -22.40 -14.65
CA ALA A 263 14.82 -23.19 -15.59
C ALA A 263 14.96 -22.39 -16.89
N LEU A 264 16.20 -22.36 -17.38
CA LEU A 264 16.76 -21.65 -18.55
C LEU A 264 17.42 -20.31 -18.16
N THR A 265 18.75 -20.16 -18.16
CA THR A 265 19.81 -20.90 -18.87
C THR A 265 21.12 -20.88 -18.09
N VAL A 266 21.62 -22.07 -17.73
CA VAL A 266 23.07 -22.31 -17.61
C VAL A 266 23.64 -22.16 -19.01
N VAL A 267 24.39 -21.08 -19.25
CA VAL A 267 25.41 -21.09 -20.30
C VAL A 267 26.73 -21.27 -19.58
N ASP A 268 27.19 -22.51 -19.56
CA ASP A 268 28.59 -22.84 -19.33
C ASP A 268 29.40 -22.15 -20.42
N THR A 269 30.18 -21.14 -20.03
CA THR A 269 31.39 -20.79 -20.76
C THR A 269 32.54 -20.81 -19.78
N THR A 270 33.22 -21.96 -19.77
CA THR A 270 34.55 -22.13 -19.24
C THR A 270 35.49 -21.09 -19.83
N VAL A 271 35.86 -20.07 -19.05
CA VAL A 271 37.12 -19.35 -19.26
C VAL A 271 37.79 -19.21 -17.91
N SER A 272 38.77 -20.08 -17.71
CA SER A 272 39.82 -19.96 -16.71
C SER A 272 40.42 -18.56 -16.72
N MET A 273 40.46 -17.87 -15.59
CA MET A 273 41.37 -16.76 -15.37
C MET A 273 42.01 -16.90 -13.98
N THR A 274 43.27 -17.32 -14.04
CA THR A 274 44.28 -17.25 -13.00
C THR A 274 44.38 -15.84 -12.38
N SER A 275 44.65 -15.81 -11.09
CA SER A 275 44.83 -14.62 -10.25
C SER A 275 45.81 -13.58 -10.82
N PRO A 276 45.55 -12.27 -10.71
CA PRO A 276 46.57 -11.26 -10.93
C PRO A 276 47.43 -11.11 -9.68
N LYS A 277 48.73 -11.39 -9.81
CA LYS A 277 49.75 -10.98 -8.84
C LYS A 277 50.09 -9.50 -9.04
N LEU A 278 50.27 -8.87 -7.89
CA LEU A 278 50.77 -7.53 -7.61
C LEU A 278 52.01 -7.18 -8.47
N GLY A 279 52.01 -5.97 -9.02
CA GLY A 279 53.07 -5.45 -9.86
C GLY A 279 54.37 -5.17 -9.11
N THR A 280 55.48 -5.36 -9.82
CA THR A 280 56.75 -4.68 -9.60
C THR A 280 57.45 -4.48 -10.93
N ASP A 281 58.07 -3.31 -11.01
CA ASP A 281 58.64 -2.61 -12.14
C ASP A 281 59.65 -3.40 -12.99
N ILE A 282 59.63 -3.12 -14.29
CA ILE A 282 60.75 -3.38 -15.20
C ILE A 282 61.36 -2.03 -15.57
N THR A 283 62.52 -1.77 -15.00
CA THR A 283 63.55 -0.84 -15.49
C THR A 283 64.17 -1.40 -16.77
N VAL A 284 64.35 -0.58 -17.82
CA VAL A 284 65.47 -0.74 -18.76
C VAL A 284 65.92 0.63 -19.30
N ASP A 285 67.18 0.95 -18.96
CA ASP A 285 68.24 1.72 -19.63
C ASP A 285 67.94 3.10 -20.25
N ALA A 286 68.55 4.19 -19.75
CA ALA A 286 69.98 4.55 -19.84
C ALA A 286 70.44 4.85 -21.27
N SER A 287 70.65 6.14 -21.59
CA SER A 287 71.98 6.69 -21.89
C SER A 287 71.93 8.08 -22.54
N ILE A 288 72.65 9.01 -21.88
CA ILE A 288 73.60 9.98 -22.45
C ILE A 288 73.05 11.09 -23.37
N SER A 289 72.93 12.31 -22.83
CA SER A 289 73.70 13.53 -23.20
C SER A 289 73.37 14.65 -22.23
#